data_AF-A0A4Q2XJ60-F1
#
_entry.id   AF-A0A4Q2XJ60-F1
#
_cell.length_a   1.000
_cell.length_b   1.000
_cell.length_c   1.000
_cell.angle_alpha   90.00
_cell.angle_beta   90.00
_cell.angle_gamma   90.00
#
_symmetry.space_group_name_H-M   'P 1'
#
loop_
_entity.id
_entity.type
_entity.pdbx_description
1 polymer ?
#
loop_
_entity_poly.entity_id
_entity_poly.type
_entity_poly.pdbx_seq_one_letter_code
_entity_poly.pdbx_strand_id
1 'polypeptide(L)'
;KVWEGGMASHGGILGLVIFTWFYARKHKVSWTGLGDGLCVVAPLGLFFGRAANFINGELYGRIAPSLSWAVKFPTALMDAKAPESGSFEVAAAAAVNADRSLAPAYDAMNEAGTASGQHAFFEQLLAATRRSDQVKEAIAPYLEPRHPSQVYEGALEGLLLFAILWIVRVRFPKAPHGLLTGMFFGLYAIFRIFAERFREPDAAWVIDGVLTQGQFLSLFMFAFSAAFLILAWRRKTQPVA
;
A
#
# COMPACT_ATOMS: atom_id res chain seq x y z
N LYS A 1 3.50 0.74 25.34
CA LYS A 1 2.97 2.04 24.88
C LYS A 1 2.31 1.79 23.54
N VAL A 2 1.06 2.22 23.33
CA VAL A 2 0.29 1.94 22.09
C VAL A 2 0.24 3.14 21.12
N TRP A 3 0.83 4.26 21.53
CA TRP A 3 0.89 5.53 20.80
C TRP A 3 2.26 5.79 20.14
N GLU A 4 3.25 4.93 20.41
CA GLU A 4 4.49 4.89 19.63
C GLU A 4 4.17 4.03 18.40
N GLY A 5 4.08 4.67 17.22
CA GLY A 5 3.57 4.04 16.00
C GLY A 5 4.22 2.70 15.66
N GLY A 6 3.43 1.80 15.06
CA GLY A 6 3.85 0.45 14.68
C GLY A 6 2.65 -0.50 14.63
N MET A 7 2.04 -0.67 13.46
CA MET A 7 0.94 -1.63 13.29
C MET A 7 1.51 -3.01 12.95
N ALA A 8 1.37 -3.97 13.87
CA ALA A 8 1.65 -5.37 13.59
C ALA A 8 0.49 -5.98 12.77
N SER A 9 0.52 -5.76 11.45
CA SER A 9 -0.51 -6.23 10.50
C SER A 9 -0.77 -7.74 10.61
N HIS A 10 0.30 -8.53 10.73
CA HIS A 10 0.23 -9.99 10.87
C HIS A 10 -0.47 -10.43 12.17
N GLY A 11 -0.25 -9.71 13.27
CA GLY A 11 -0.92 -9.97 14.55
C GLY A 11 -2.42 -9.69 14.49
N GLY A 12 -2.81 -8.61 13.81
CA GLY A 12 -4.22 -8.27 13.57
C GLY A 12 -4.94 -9.34 12.75
N ILE A 13 -4.32 -9.80 11.65
CA ILE A 13 -4.89 -10.86 10.80
C ILE A 13 -5.03 -12.17 11.58
N LEU A 14 -4.00 -12.59 12.31
CA LEU A 14 -4.05 -13.81 13.12
C LEU A 14 -5.13 -13.72 14.20
N GLY A 15 -5.22 -12.58 14.88
CA GLY A 15 -6.27 -12.32 15.88
C GLY A 15 -7.67 -12.44 15.28
N LEU A 16 -7.90 -11.87 14.09
CA LEU A 16 -9.18 -11.98 13.37
C LEU A 16 -9.51 -13.42 12.99
N VAL A 17 -8.53 -14.19 12.51
CA VAL A 17 -8.71 -15.62 12.16
C VAL A 17 -9.09 -16.43 13.39
N ILE A 18 -8.36 -16.28 14.51
CA ILE A 18 -8.64 -17.00 15.76
C ILE A 18 -10.03 -16.62 16.30
N PHE A 19 -10.33 -15.32 16.33
CA PHE A 19 -11.62 -14.82 16.83
C PHE A 19 -12.79 -15.34 15.99
N THR A 20 -12.72 -15.24 14.67
CA THR A 20 -13.80 -15.69 13.78
C THR A 20 -13.99 -17.20 13.85
N TRP A 21 -12.91 -17.97 14.00
CA TRP A 21 -12.98 -19.41 14.20
C TRP A 21 -13.66 -19.77 15.52
N PHE A 22 -13.26 -19.11 16.62
CA PHE A 22 -13.89 -19.29 17.93
C PHE A 22 -15.38 -18.91 17.91
N TYR A 23 -15.70 -17.75 17.33
CA TYR A 23 -17.06 -17.25 17.20
C TYR A 23 -17.94 -18.22 16.39
N ALA A 24 -17.44 -18.71 15.26
CA ALA A 24 -18.14 -19.68 14.43
C ALA A 24 -18.51 -20.95 15.21
N ARG A 25 -17.56 -21.48 16.00
CA ARG A 25 -17.81 -22.66 16.85
C ARG A 25 -18.80 -22.38 17.97
N LYS A 26 -18.64 -21.26 18.67
CA LYS A 26 -19.50 -20.87 19.81
C LYS A 26 -20.95 -20.69 19.37
N HIS A 27 -21.17 -20.07 18.22
CA HIS A 27 -22.52 -19.74 17.72
C HIS A 27 -23.05 -20.75 16.69
N LYS A 28 -22.32 -21.85 16.42
CA LYS A 28 -22.70 -22.89 15.44
C LYS A 28 -23.01 -22.33 14.05
N VAL A 29 -22.29 -21.29 13.64
CA VAL A 29 -22.39 -20.68 12.30
C VAL A 29 -21.22 -21.10 11.42
N SER A 30 -21.38 -20.96 10.11
CA SER A 30 -20.33 -21.35 9.17
C SER A 30 -19.16 -20.37 9.20
N TRP A 31 -17.97 -20.86 9.57
CA TRP A 31 -16.75 -20.06 9.56
C TRP A 31 -16.40 -19.49 8.18
N THR A 32 -16.55 -20.29 7.12
CA THR A 32 -16.34 -19.84 5.73
C THR A 32 -17.39 -18.82 5.28
N GLY A 33 -18.60 -18.86 5.85
CA GLY A 33 -19.63 -17.86 5.60
C GLY A 33 -19.34 -16.52 6.29
N LEU A 34 -18.76 -16.56 7.50
CA LEU A 34 -18.24 -15.34 8.15
C LEU A 34 -17.07 -14.75 7.34
N GLY A 35 -16.17 -15.61 6.85
CA GLY A 35 -15.07 -15.22 5.98
C GLY A 35 -15.56 -14.49 4.73
N ASP A 36 -16.61 -15.01 4.07
CA ASP A 36 -17.20 -14.36 2.90
C ASP A 36 -17.68 -12.93 3.20
N GLY A 37 -18.29 -12.69 4.37
CA GLY A 37 -18.70 -11.35 4.79
C GLY A 37 -17.50 -10.41 5.00
N LEU A 38 -16.45 -10.90 5.67
CA LEU A 38 -15.24 -10.13 5.92
C LEU A 38 -14.47 -9.80 4.63
N CYS A 39 -14.31 -10.79 3.75
CA CYS A 39 -13.60 -10.63 2.48
C CYS A 39 -14.31 -9.69 1.50
N VAL A 40 -15.64 -9.53 1.60
CA VAL A 40 -16.37 -8.52 0.81
C VAL A 40 -16.00 -7.10 1.25
N VAL A 41 -15.83 -6.84 2.56
CA VAL A 41 -15.55 -5.48 3.07
C VAL A 41 -14.06 -5.17 3.21
N ALA A 42 -13.20 -6.19 3.31
CA ALA A 42 -11.75 -6.03 3.43
C ALA A 42 -11.12 -5.13 2.33
N PRO A 43 -11.55 -5.16 1.06
CA PRO A 43 -11.01 -4.27 0.03
C PRO A 43 -11.22 -2.78 0.32
N LEU A 44 -12.27 -2.40 1.06
CA LEU A 44 -12.43 -1.00 1.48
C LEU A 44 -11.30 -0.57 2.43
N GLY A 45 -10.92 -1.46 3.36
CA GLY A 45 -9.76 -1.24 4.22
C GLY A 45 -8.46 -1.12 3.42
N LEU A 46 -8.27 -1.96 2.39
CA LEU A 46 -7.14 -1.86 1.48
C LEU A 46 -7.14 -0.51 0.75
N PHE A 47 -8.27 -0.07 0.21
CA PHE A 47 -8.40 1.23 -0.45
C PHE A 47 -7.97 2.38 0.46
N PHE A 48 -8.51 2.45 1.67
CA PHE A 48 -8.16 3.53 2.60
C PHE A 48 -6.70 3.47 3.05
N GLY A 49 -6.15 2.26 3.22
CA GLY A 49 -4.72 2.09 3.47
C GLY A 49 -3.87 2.67 2.34
N ARG A 50 -4.20 2.38 1.08
CA ARG A 50 -3.49 2.92 -0.08
C ARG A 50 -3.68 4.42 -0.26
N ALA A 51 -4.86 4.94 0.04
CA ALA A 51 -5.11 6.38 0.05
C ALA A 51 -4.24 7.08 1.11
N ALA A 52 -4.10 6.49 2.30
CA ALA A 52 -3.20 6.99 3.33
C ALA A 52 -1.73 6.95 2.85
N ASN A 53 -1.29 5.87 2.20
CA ASN A 53 0.06 5.79 1.65
C ASN A 53 0.33 6.89 0.61
N PHE A 54 -0.65 7.17 -0.26
CA PHE A 54 -0.55 8.25 -1.25
C PHE A 54 -0.43 9.62 -0.58
N ILE A 55 -1.26 9.90 0.43
CA ILE A 55 -1.23 11.16 1.21
C ILE A 55 0.11 11.33 1.94
N ASN A 56 0.63 10.25 2.52
CA ASN A 56 1.91 10.24 3.21
C ASN A 56 3.11 10.29 2.26
N GLY A 57 2.91 10.05 0.96
CA GLY A 57 3.98 9.96 -0.02
C GLY A 57 4.88 8.73 0.16
N GLU A 58 4.35 7.62 0.65
CA GLU A 58 5.10 6.37 0.87
C GLU A 58 4.67 5.28 -0.13
N LEU A 59 5.55 4.31 -0.42
CA LEU A 59 5.26 3.18 -1.32
C LEU A 59 4.89 3.60 -2.76
N TYR A 60 5.56 4.64 -3.27
CA TYR A 60 5.36 5.12 -4.63
C TYR A 60 5.92 4.14 -5.68
N GLY A 61 5.57 4.41 -6.92
CA GLY A 61 5.95 3.58 -8.04
C GLY A 61 7.29 3.95 -8.65
N ARG A 62 7.63 3.21 -9.70
CA ARG A 62 8.83 3.40 -10.50
C ARG A 62 8.84 4.78 -11.17
N ILE A 63 10.05 5.25 -11.50
CA ILE A 63 10.29 6.48 -12.26
C ILE A 63 9.61 6.40 -13.63
N ALA A 64 8.85 7.43 -13.99
CA ALA A 64 8.03 7.49 -15.20
C ALA A 64 7.96 8.92 -15.76
N PRO A 65 9.06 9.43 -16.34
CA PRO A 65 9.16 10.83 -16.76
C PRO A 65 8.28 11.17 -17.97
N SER A 66 7.92 10.18 -18.78
CA SER A 66 7.06 10.33 -19.97
C SER A 66 5.56 10.28 -19.65
N LEU A 67 5.18 10.02 -18.40
CA LEU A 67 3.80 9.84 -17.99
C LEU A 67 3.16 11.18 -17.58
N SER A 68 2.07 11.57 -18.24
CA SER A 68 1.44 12.88 -18.01
C SER A 68 0.79 13.04 -16.63
N TRP A 69 0.49 11.94 -15.94
CA TRP A 69 -0.04 11.93 -14.57
C TRP A 69 0.96 11.39 -13.53
N ALA A 70 2.26 11.38 -13.87
CA ALA A 70 3.28 11.08 -12.87
C ALA A 70 3.25 12.13 -11.74
N VAL A 71 3.55 11.66 -10.53
CA VAL A 71 3.57 12.48 -9.31
C VAL A 71 4.99 12.58 -8.80
N LYS A 72 5.38 13.80 -8.40
CA LYS A 72 6.65 14.08 -7.72
C LYS A 72 6.42 14.00 -6.22
N PHE A 73 7.03 13.01 -5.56
CA PHE A 73 6.89 12.80 -4.12
C PHE A 73 8.07 13.42 -3.37
N PRO A 74 7.87 14.44 -2.52
CA PRO A 74 8.96 15.06 -1.76
C PRO A 74 9.77 14.08 -0.90
N THR A 75 9.10 13.06 -0.36
CA THR A 75 9.68 11.96 0.42
C THR A 75 10.73 11.18 -0.36
N ALA A 76 10.70 11.19 -1.70
CA ALA A 76 11.72 10.56 -2.53
C ALA A 76 13.11 11.20 -2.37
N LEU A 77 13.21 12.45 -1.90
CA LEU A 77 14.51 13.07 -1.57
C LEU A 77 15.20 12.38 -0.39
N MET A 78 14.42 11.78 0.50
CA MET A 78 14.90 11.10 1.70
C MET A 78 15.15 9.60 1.47
N ASP A 79 14.82 9.08 0.28
CA ASP A 79 14.96 7.67 -0.03
C ASP A 79 16.39 7.35 -0.48
N ALA A 80 17.10 6.54 0.30
CA ALA A 80 18.46 6.10 0.01
C ALA A 80 18.59 5.29 -1.30
N LYS A 81 17.47 4.82 -1.86
CA LYS A 81 17.41 4.10 -3.14
C LYS A 81 17.23 5.00 -4.36
N ALA A 82 16.99 6.30 -4.16
CA ALA A 82 16.89 7.23 -5.28
C ALA A 82 18.24 7.31 -6.02
N PRO A 83 18.25 7.30 -7.36
CA PRO A 83 19.47 7.49 -8.13
C PRO A 83 20.16 8.80 -7.71
N GLU A 84 21.48 8.89 -7.88
CA GLU A 84 22.35 10.02 -7.53
C GLU A 84 21.92 11.42 -8.08
N SER A 85 20.82 11.51 -8.84
CA SER A 85 20.28 12.71 -9.50
C SER A 85 19.60 13.73 -8.59
N GLY A 86 19.42 13.46 -7.29
CA GLY A 86 18.79 14.41 -6.37
C GLY A 86 19.24 14.21 -4.94
N SER A 87 20.51 14.48 -4.64
CA SER A 87 20.94 14.48 -3.24
C SER A 87 20.08 15.47 -2.46
N PHE A 88 19.47 14.98 -1.38
CA PHE A 88 18.70 15.79 -0.44
C PHE A 88 19.41 17.10 -0.10
N GLU A 89 20.74 17.05 0.03
CA GLU A 89 21.61 18.20 0.29
C GLU A 89 21.53 19.29 -0.78
N VAL A 90 21.53 18.92 -2.08
CA VAL A 90 21.45 19.89 -3.18
C VAL A 90 20.05 20.47 -3.28
N ALA A 91 19.02 19.65 -3.10
CA ALA A 91 17.63 20.12 -3.05
C ALA A 91 17.40 21.07 -1.86
N ALA A 92 18.00 20.76 -0.70
CA ALA A 92 17.97 21.60 0.49
C ALA A 92 18.66 22.95 0.26
N ALA A 93 19.85 22.96 -0.35
CA ALA A 93 20.56 24.19 -0.69
C ALA A 93 19.76 25.05 -1.68
N ALA A 94 19.15 24.44 -2.70
CA ALA A 94 18.28 25.14 -3.64
C ALA A 94 17.06 25.78 -2.95
N ALA A 95 16.44 25.06 -2.01
CA ALA A 95 15.32 25.56 -1.22
C ALA A 95 15.72 26.76 -0.33
N VAL A 96 16.88 26.72 0.32
CA VAL A 96 17.40 27.84 1.15
C VAL A 96 17.73 29.08 0.30
N ASN A 97 18.21 28.87 -0.92
CA ASN A 97 18.44 29.98 -1.85
C ASN A 97 17.13 30.64 -2.31
N ALA A 98 16.06 29.86 -2.47
CA ALA A 98 14.73 30.36 -2.80
C ALA A 98 14.04 31.02 -1.60
N ASP A 99 14.19 30.47 -0.40
CA ASP A 99 13.64 31.02 0.84
C ASP A 99 14.69 31.01 1.97
N ARG A 100 15.20 32.21 2.27
CA ARG A 100 16.21 32.40 3.32
C ARG A 100 15.67 32.10 4.72
N SER A 101 14.36 31.99 4.94
CA SER A 101 13.82 31.58 6.23
C SER A 101 14.22 30.15 6.64
N LEU A 102 14.64 29.32 5.67
CA LEU A 102 15.10 27.95 5.89
C LEU A 102 16.57 27.87 6.35
N ALA A 103 17.34 28.96 6.24
CA ALA A 103 18.77 28.96 6.55
C ALA A 103 19.09 28.48 7.98
N PRO A 104 18.39 28.95 9.06
CA PRO A 104 18.70 28.50 10.42
C PRO A 104 18.52 26.98 10.60
N ALA A 105 17.51 26.41 9.95
CA ALA A 105 17.23 24.98 10.01
C ALA A 105 18.23 24.15 9.18
N TYR A 106 18.66 24.70 8.05
CA TYR A 106 19.68 24.09 7.20
C TYR A 106 21.05 24.07 7.88
N ASP A 107 21.43 25.18 8.52
CA ASP A 107 22.68 25.28 9.27
C ASP A 107 22.68 24.30 10.44
N ALA A 108 21.58 24.23 11.21
CA ALA A 108 21.42 23.26 12.29
C ALA A 108 21.48 21.79 11.81
N MET A 109 20.96 21.49 10.62
CA MET A 109 21.08 20.17 10.00
C MET A 109 22.54 19.82 9.71
N ASN A 110 23.29 20.76 9.12
CA ASN A 110 24.70 20.57 8.76
C ASN A 110 25.61 20.46 9.99
N GLU A 111 25.31 21.21 11.06
CA GLU A 111 26.03 21.12 12.33
C GLU A 111 25.78 19.80 13.05
N ALA A 112 24.53 19.32 13.04
CA ALA A 112 24.18 18.08 13.73
C ALA A 112 24.72 16.83 13.01
N GLY A 113 24.82 16.84 11.68
CA GLY A 113 25.35 15.72 10.88
C GLY A 113 24.64 14.37 11.08
N THR A 114 23.40 14.39 11.59
CA THR A 114 22.64 13.20 11.99
C THR A 114 21.37 13.02 11.16
N ALA A 115 20.93 11.77 11.02
CA ALA A 115 19.65 11.44 10.35
C ALA A 115 18.44 12.16 11.00
N SER A 116 18.49 12.41 12.31
CA SER A 116 17.48 13.20 13.02
C SER A 116 17.47 14.67 12.58
N GLY A 117 18.64 15.26 12.33
CA GLY A 117 18.76 16.62 11.81
C GLY A 117 18.19 16.75 10.40
N GLN A 118 18.48 15.78 9.52
CA GLN A 118 17.92 15.74 8.16
C GLN A 118 16.39 15.65 8.16
N HIS A 119 15.82 14.80 9.01
CA HIS A 119 14.37 14.66 9.12
C HIS A 119 13.71 15.95 9.65
N ALA A 120 14.31 16.60 10.65
CA ALA A 120 13.81 17.87 11.18
C ALA A 120 13.83 19.00 10.14
N PHE A 121 14.87 19.07 9.31
CA PHE A 121 14.91 20.03 8.19
C PHE A 121 13.88 19.68 7.11
N PHE A 122 13.74 18.40 6.77
CA PHE A 122 12.77 17.95 5.76
C PHE A 122 11.33 18.34 6.12
N GLU A 123 10.93 18.23 7.39
CA GLU A 123 9.61 18.69 7.84
C GLU A 123 9.40 20.21 7.64
N GLN A 124 10.44 21.01 7.88
CA GLN A 124 10.38 22.47 7.63
C GLN A 124 10.33 22.78 6.13
N LEU A 125 11.08 22.04 5.32
CA LEU A 125 11.03 22.12 3.86
C LEU A 125 9.63 21.78 3.34
N LEU A 126 9.01 20.70 3.84
CA LEU A 126 7.63 20.34 3.51
C LEU A 126 6.65 21.45 3.90
N ALA A 127 6.81 22.06 5.06
CA ALA A 127 5.98 23.20 5.47
C ALA A 127 6.16 24.42 4.56
N ALA A 128 7.39 24.70 4.12
CA ALA A 128 7.70 25.81 3.21
C ALA A 128 7.14 25.59 1.81
N THR A 129 7.25 24.38 1.24
CA THR A 129 6.69 24.05 -0.10
C THR A 129 5.16 24.22 -0.18
N ARG A 130 4.45 24.10 0.95
CA ARG A 130 3.00 24.35 1.03
C ARG A 130 2.63 25.84 1.02
N ARG A 131 3.60 26.72 1.32
CA ARG A 131 3.40 28.17 1.50
C ARG A 131 4.05 29.01 0.41
N SER A 132 5.11 28.51 -0.23
CA SER A 132 5.90 29.23 -1.22
C SER A 132 6.06 28.44 -2.51
N ASP A 133 5.53 29.00 -3.61
CA ASP A 133 5.72 28.44 -4.95
C ASP A 133 7.20 28.50 -5.39
N GLN A 134 7.97 29.48 -4.91
CA GLN A 134 9.40 29.60 -5.22
C GLN A 134 10.18 28.41 -4.69
N VAL A 135 9.90 27.97 -3.45
CA VAL A 135 10.54 26.78 -2.86
C VAL A 135 10.14 25.53 -3.63
N LYS A 136 8.86 25.42 -4.02
CA LYS A 136 8.35 24.30 -4.81
C LYS A 136 9.04 24.20 -6.18
N GLU A 137 9.21 25.32 -6.88
CA GLU A 137 9.93 25.38 -8.16
C GLU A 137 11.41 25.08 -8.00
N ALA A 138 12.03 25.55 -6.90
CA ALA A 138 13.45 25.31 -6.63
C ALA A 138 13.78 23.83 -6.40
N ILE A 139 12.89 23.08 -5.73
CA ILE A 139 13.12 21.64 -5.48
C ILE A 139 12.64 20.73 -6.61
N ALA A 140 11.76 21.23 -7.49
CA ALA A 140 11.12 20.41 -8.52
C ALA A 140 12.10 19.69 -9.48
N PRO A 141 13.25 20.24 -9.88
CA PRO A 141 14.22 19.55 -10.73
C PRO A 141 14.84 18.30 -10.08
N TYR A 142 14.90 18.27 -8.74
CA TYR A 142 15.50 17.16 -7.97
C TYR A 142 14.49 16.06 -7.63
N LEU A 143 13.22 16.25 -8.00
CA LEU A 143 12.15 15.29 -7.78
C LEU A 143 11.83 14.55 -9.08
N GLU A 144 12.12 13.25 -9.07
CA GLU A 144 11.80 12.36 -10.18
C GLU A 144 10.28 12.13 -10.28
N PRO A 145 9.67 12.31 -11.46
CA PRO A 145 8.27 11.94 -11.67
C PRO A 145 8.10 10.42 -11.57
N ARG A 146 7.16 9.97 -10.74
CA ARG A 146 6.93 8.54 -10.46
C ARG A 146 5.48 8.14 -10.68
N HIS A 147 5.27 6.84 -10.94
CA HIS A 147 3.92 6.29 -10.97
C HIS A 147 3.25 6.45 -9.58
N PRO A 148 2.03 7.00 -9.48
CA PRO A 148 1.24 6.93 -8.24
C PRO A 148 0.67 5.52 -8.03
N SER A 149 1.54 4.52 -7.82
CA SER A 149 1.15 3.10 -7.71
C SER A 149 0.13 2.84 -6.61
N GLN A 150 0.14 3.63 -5.54
CA GLN A 150 -0.84 3.55 -4.45
C GLN A 150 -2.26 3.80 -4.96
N VAL A 151 -2.43 4.71 -5.91
CA VAL A 151 -3.74 4.98 -6.53
C VAL A 151 -4.17 3.78 -7.38
N TYR A 152 -3.24 3.16 -8.11
CA TYR A 152 -3.53 1.95 -8.90
C TYR A 152 -3.88 0.77 -8.00
N GLU A 153 -3.12 0.54 -6.93
CA GLU A 153 -3.36 -0.50 -5.92
C GLU A 153 -4.72 -0.25 -5.23
N GLY A 154 -5.02 0.98 -4.81
CA GLY A 154 -6.30 1.34 -4.21
C GLY A 154 -7.48 1.16 -5.15
N ALA A 155 -7.32 1.50 -6.43
CA ALA A 155 -8.35 1.31 -7.44
C ALA A 155 -8.61 -0.18 -7.73
N LEU A 156 -7.55 -1.00 -7.87
CA LEU A 156 -7.65 -2.41 -8.25
C LEU A 156 -7.95 -3.32 -7.04
N GLU A 157 -7.04 -3.34 -6.06
CA GLU A 157 -7.12 -4.20 -4.87
C GLU A 157 -8.19 -3.70 -3.88
N GLY A 158 -8.61 -2.43 -4.00
CA GLY A 158 -9.62 -1.83 -3.16
C GLY A 158 -10.99 -1.72 -3.83
N LEU A 159 -11.20 -0.68 -4.63
CA LEU A 159 -12.53 -0.34 -5.16
C LEU A 159 -13.06 -1.36 -6.18
N LEU A 160 -12.25 -1.79 -7.14
CA LEU A 160 -12.65 -2.77 -8.15
C LEU A 160 -12.90 -4.13 -7.52
N LEU A 161 -11.99 -4.59 -6.64
CA LEU A 161 -12.18 -5.83 -5.89
C LEU A 161 -13.45 -5.80 -5.03
N PHE A 162 -13.69 -4.70 -4.30
CA PHE A 162 -14.94 -4.49 -3.56
C PHE A 162 -16.16 -4.61 -4.48
N ALA A 163 -16.17 -3.89 -5.61
CA ALA A 163 -17.29 -3.88 -6.54
C ALA A 163 -17.60 -5.29 -7.07
N ILE A 164 -16.58 -6.05 -7.48
CA ILE A 164 -16.76 -7.42 -7.96
C ILE A 164 -17.38 -8.31 -6.87
N LEU A 165 -16.80 -8.31 -5.67
CA LEU A 165 -17.27 -9.17 -4.56
C LEU A 165 -18.66 -8.76 -4.08
N TRP A 166 -18.94 -7.47 -4.00
CA TRP A 166 -20.25 -6.93 -3.64
C TRP A 166 -21.32 -7.30 -4.68
N ILE A 167 -21.03 -7.14 -5.97
CA ILE A 167 -21.94 -7.53 -7.05
C ILE A 167 -22.26 -9.02 -6.96
N VAL A 168 -21.25 -9.88 -6.77
CA VAL A 168 -21.48 -11.33 -6.63
C VAL A 168 -22.31 -11.63 -5.38
N ARG A 169 -22.03 -10.98 -4.25
CA ARG A 169 -22.78 -11.14 -3.01
C ARG A 169 -24.26 -10.79 -3.16
N VAL A 170 -24.57 -9.68 -3.82
CA VAL A 170 -25.95 -9.21 -4.02
C VAL A 170 -26.66 -10.01 -5.11
N ARG A 171 -25.98 -10.36 -6.20
CA ARG A 171 -26.57 -11.09 -7.33
C ARG A 171 -26.80 -12.57 -7.06
N PHE A 172 -26.00 -13.17 -6.16
CA PHE A 172 -26.04 -14.58 -5.81
C PHE A 172 -26.11 -14.77 -4.28
N PRO A 173 -27.23 -14.40 -3.63
CA PRO A 173 -27.35 -14.45 -2.17
C PRO A 173 -27.26 -15.87 -1.59
N LYS A 174 -27.51 -16.90 -2.42
CA LYS A 174 -27.38 -18.33 -2.07
C LYS A 174 -26.04 -18.94 -2.51
N ALA A 175 -25.04 -18.10 -2.78
CA ALA A 175 -23.70 -18.58 -3.11
C ALA A 175 -23.16 -19.50 -1.99
N PRO A 176 -22.47 -20.60 -2.34
CA PRO A 176 -21.90 -21.50 -1.35
C PRO A 176 -20.87 -20.79 -0.47
N HIS A 177 -20.89 -21.07 0.83
CA HIS A 177 -19.97 -20.46 1.78
C HIS A 177 -18.50 -20.77 1.44
N GLY A 178 -17.67 -19.73 1.41
CA GLY A 178 -16.26 -19.76 1.03
C GLY A 178 -16.01 -19.31 -0.41
N LEU A 179 -17.06 -19.13 -1.24
CA LEU A 179 -16.90 -18.66 -2.61
C LEU A 179 -16.26 -17.27 -2.66
N LEU A 180 -16.80 -16.32 -1.89
CA LEU A 180 -16.34 -14.93 -1.92
C LEU A 180 -14.94 -14.79 -1.31
N THR A 181 -14.64 -15.59 -0.29
CA THR A 181 -13.30 -15.71 0.29
C THR A 181 -12.29 -16.20 -0.76
N GLY A 182 -12.64 -17.25 -1.52
CA GLY A 182 -11.79 -17.76 -2.60
C GLY A 182 -11.60 -16.73 -3.72
N MET A 183 -12.68 -16.06 -4.13
CA MET A 183 -12.63 -14.97 -5.12
C MET A 183 -11.75 -13.81 -4.65
N PHE A 184 -11.85 -13.41 -3.38
CA PHE A 184 -11.02 -12.36 -2.80
C PHE A 184 -9.53 -12.70 -2.98
N PHE A 185 -9.08 -13.87 -2.53
CA PHE A 185 -7.67 -14.24 -2.64
C PHE A 185 -7.20 -14.36 -4.09
N GLY A 186 -8.02 -14.93 -4.97
CA GLY A 186 -7.67 -15.10 -6.38
C GLY A 186 -7.57 -13.77 -7.13
N LEU A 187 -8.58 -12.91 -6.99
CA LEU A 187 -8.61 -11.60 -7.65
C LEU A 187 -7.57 -10.66 -7.06
N TYR A 188 -7.39 -10.65 -5.73
CA TYR A 188 -6.33 -9.88 -5.08
C TYR A 188 -4.95 -10.29 -5.61
N ALA A 189 -4.65 -11.58 -5.74
CA ALA A 189 -3.38 -12.06 -6.30
C ALA A 189 -3.15 -11.56 -7.74
N ILE A 190 -4.18 -11.61 -8.58
CA ILE A 190 -4.12 -11.11 -9.96
C ILE A 190 -3.84 -9.61 -9.98
N PHE A 191 -4.60 -8.82 -9.21
CA PHE A 191 -4.42 -7.38 -9.14
C PHE A 191 -3.06 -6.99 -8.56
N ARG A 192 -2.57 -7.71 -7.55
CA ARG A 192 -1.26 -7.51 -6.95
C ARG A 192 -0.15 -7.71 -7.96
N ILE A 193 -0.19 -8.81 -8.73
CA ILE A 193 0.80 -9.08 -9.78
C ILE A 193 0.80 -7.99 -10.86
N PHE A 194 -0.38 -7.50 -11.24
CA PHE A 194 -0.50 -6.43 -12.21
C PHE A 194 0.04 -5.10 -11.66
N ALA A 195 -0.35 -4.70 -10.44
CA ALA A 195 0.05 -3.45 -9.82
C ALA A 195 1.56 -3.40 -9.52
N GLU A 196 2.18 -4.55 -9.22
CA GLU A 196 3.62 -4.67 -8.98
C GLU A 196 4.47 -4.26 -10.19
N ARG A 197 3.91 -4.27 -11.41
CA ARG A 197 4.60 -3.77 -12.62
C ARG A 197 4.91 -2.27 -12.54
N PHE A 198 4.10 -1.51 -11.80
CA PHE A 198 4.24 -0.07 -11.65
C PHE A 198 4.91 0.32 -10.33
N ARG A 199 4.89 -0.59 -9.35
CA ARG A 199 5.42 -0.37 -8.01
C ARG A 199 6.94 -0.48 -7.97
N GLU A 200 7.57 0.35 -7.14
CA GLU A 200 8.98 0.21 -6.82
C GLU A 200 9.17 -0.86 -5.72
N PRO A 201 10.14 -1.77 -5.84
CA PRO A 201 10.34 -2.79 -4.81
C PRO A 201 10.89 -2.20 -3.50
N ASP A 202 10.08 -2.23 -2.43
CA ASP A 202 10.53 -1.77 -1.11
C ASP A 202 11.55 -2.73 -0.45
N ALA A 203 11.57 -3.98 -0.88
CA ALA A 203 12.49 -5.02 -0.43
C ALA A 203 13.31 -5.55 -1.61
N ALA A 204 14.47 -6.15 -1.30
CA ALA A 204 15.23 -6.89 -2.29
C ALA A 204 14.33 -7.94 -2.96
N TRP A 205 14.52 -8.11 -4.26
CA TRP A 205 13.84 -9.14 -5.03
C TRP A 205 14.05 -10.51 -4.37
N VAL A 206 13.01 -11.35 -4.34
CA VAL A 206 13.11 -12.73 -3.86
C VAL A 206 14.04 -13.54 -4.77
N ILE A 207 13.93 -13.27 -6.07
CA ILE A 207 14.89 -13.70 -7.10
C ILE A 207 15.18 -12.45 -7.93
N ASP A 208 16.44 -12.02 -7.94
CA ASP A 208 16.83 -10.76 -8.56
C ASP A 208 16.38 -10.66 -10.03
N GLY A 209 15.68 -9.58 -10.36
CA GLY A 209 15.10 -9.33 -11.68
C GLY A 209 13.95 -10.26 -12.12
N VAL A 210 13.61 -11.30 -11.36
CA VAL A 210 12.63 -12.33 -11.76
C VAL A 210 11.38 -12.34 -10.88
N LEU A 211 11.54 -12.28 -9.56
CA LEU A 211 10.44 -12.46 -8.62
C LEU A 211 10.46 -11.43 -7.50
N THR A 212 9.46 -10.55 -7.49
CA THR A 212 9.23 -9.63 -6.37
C THR A 212 8.59 -10.35 -5.18
N GLN A 213 8.71 -9.76 -4.00
CA GLN A 213 8.04 -10.27 -2.79
C GLN A 213 6.51 -10.31 -2.97
N GLY A 214 5.93 -9.32 -3.65
CA GLY A 214 4.49 -9.29 -3.96
C GLY A 214 4.05 -10.46 -4.85
N GLN A 215 4.83 -10.79 -5.87
CA GLN A 215 4.56 -11.92 -6.77
C GLN A 215 4.71 -13.27 -6.06
N PHE A 216 5.74 -13.43 -5.22
CA PHE A 216 5.93 -14.65 -4.43
C PHE A 216 4.75 -14.90 -3.47
N LEU A 217 4.34 -13.87 -2.72
CA LEU A 217 3.20 -13.96 -1.80
C LEU A 217 1.89 -14.28 -2.53
N SER A 218 1.75 -13.80 -3.78
CA SER A 218 0.57 -14.08 -4.61
C SER A 218 0.41 -15.57 -4.95
N LEU A 219 1.50 -16.36 -4.98
CA LEU A 219 1.43 -17.80 -5.18
C LEU A 219 0.68 -18.51 -4.03
N PHE A 220 0.94 -18.10 -2.79
CA PHE A 220 0.20 -18.63 -1.63
C PHE A 220 -1.26 -18.18 -1.63
N MET A 221 -1.54 -16.97 -2.10
CA MET A 221 -2.90 -16.48 -2.25
C MET A 221 -3.68 -17.30 -3.28
N PHE A 222 -3.06 -17.73 -4.39
CA PHE A 222 -3.69 -18.66 -5.31
C PHE A 222 -3.95 -20.03 -4.68
N ALA A 223 -3.06 -20.54 -3.83
CA ALA A 223 -3.31 -21.77 -3.09
C ALA A 223 -4.51 -21.65 -2.14
N PHE A 224 -4.62 -20.53 -1.40
CA PHE A 224 -5.81 -20.25 -0.58
C PHE A 224 -7.08 -20.13 -1.42
N SER A 225 -7.02 -19.41 -2.54
CA SER A 225 -8.13 -19.30 -3.49
C SER A 225 -8.63 -20.68 -3.94
N ALA A 226 -7.72 -21.54 -4.43
CA ALA A 226 -8.06 -22.89 -4.85
C ALA A 226 -8.69 -23.71 -3.71
N ALA A 227 -8.13 -23.66 -2.50
CA ALA A 227 -8.67 -24.37 -1.35
C ALA A 227 -10.12 -23.93 -1.03
N PHE A 228 -10.39 -22.63 -0.94
CA PHE A 228 -11.72 -22.11 -0.65
C PHE A 228 -12.73 -22.39 -1.76
N LEU A 229 -12.33 -22.27 -3.03
CA LEU A 229 -13.20 -22.55 -4.17
C LEU A 229 -13.56 -24.05 -4.27
N ILE A 230 -12.59 -24.94 -4.03
CA ILE A 230 -12.85 -26.40 -3.99
C ILE A 230 -13.80 -26.74 -2.84
N LEU A 231 -13.59 -26.16 -1.65
CA LEU A 231 -14.48 -26.37 -0.50
C LEU A 231 -15.90 -25.85 -0.76
N ALA A 232 -16.04 -24.67 -1.37
CA ALA A 232 -17.33 -24.10 -1.73
C ALA A 232 -18.06 -24.98 -2.75
N TRP A 233 -17.35 -25.50 -3.75
CA TRP A 233 -17.91 -26.39 -4.76
C TRP A 233 -18.40 -27.72 -4.17
N ARG A 234 -17.60 -28.34 -3.28
CA ARG A 234 -17.95 -29.60 -2.60
C ARG A 234 -19.12 -29.48 -1.62
N ARG A 235 -19.44 -28.28 -1.14
CA ARG A 235 -20.56 -28.04 -0.21
C ARG A 235 -21.86 -27.66 -0.91
N LYS A 236 -21.79 -27.18 -2.16
CA LYS A 236 -22.96 -26.93 -3.01
C LYS A 236 -23.78 -28.21 -3.27
N THR A 237 -23.16 -29.38 -3.12
CA THR A 237 -23.75 -30.69 -3.34
C THR A 237 -24.34 -31.33 -2.08
N GLN A 238 -24.24 -30.68 -0.90
CA GLN A 238 -24.90 -31.18 0.31
C GLN A 238 -26.16 -30.36 0.61
N PRO A 239 -27.34 -30.99 0.70
CA PRO A 239 -28.54 -30.28 1.12
C PRO A 239 -28.31 -29.74 2.53
N VAL A 240 -28.74 -28.50 2.77
CA VAL A 240 -28.76 -27.92 4.12
C VAL A 240 -29.69 -28.78 4.96
N ALA A 241 -29.13 -29.51 5.92
CA ALA A 241 -29.86 -30.28 6.92
C ALA A 241 -30.42 -29.35 8.01
#